data_AF-A0A6H5I0G6-F1
#
_entry.id   AF-A0A6H5I0G6-F1
#
_cell.length_a   1.000
_cell.length_b   1.000
_cell.length_c   1.000
_cell.angle_alpha   90.00
_cell.angle_beta   90.00
_cell.angle_gamma   90.00
#
_symmetry.space_group_name_H-M   'P 1'
#
loop_
_entity.id
_entity.type
_entity.pdbx_description
1 polymer ?
#
loop_
_entity_poly.entity_id
_entity_poly.type
_entity_poly.pdbx_seq_one_letter_code
_entity_poly.pdbx_strand_id
1 'polypeptide(L)'
;MIFRRSSAAILLSLFLSLCSGSASAQEAFKCPHDYGFYPHHVSCDKYWKCENNQAELKTCGNGLAFDASDSKFLTENCDYLHNVDCGERTQLEPAISTPHCARLYGIFADDKHCDTFWNCWNGEASRYQCSPGLAYDRDARVCMWADQVQECKIEEVANGFVCPAAGEVSGSAGSFSRHAHPDDCRKYYICLEGIAREYGCPIGTVFKIGDADGSGACSDPEDVPGW
;
A
#
# COMPACT_ATOMS: atom_id res chain seq x y z
N MET A 1 51.04 70.30 19.09
CA MET A 1 49.72 70.93 18.92
C MET A 1 48.70 70.03 19.62
N ILE A 2 48.37 70.30 20.89
CA ILE A 2 47.23 71.11 21.36
C ILE A 2 45.87 70.43 21.08
N PHE A 3 45.29 69.90 22.17
CA PHE A 3 43.86 69.84 22.57
C PHE A 3 42.85 69.15 21.61
N ARG A 4 41.96 68.25 22.06
CA ARG A 4 40.88 68.51 23.04
C ARG A 4 40.22 67.18 23.49
N ARG A 5 39.90 67.08 24.77
CA ARG A 5 38.97 66.09 25.36
C ARG A 5 37.53 66.42 24.92
N SER A 6 36.73 65.41 24.60
CA SER A 6 35.27 65.55 24.58
C SER A 6 34.64 64.29 25.20
N SER A 7 34.04 64.48 26.37
CA SER A 7 33.27 63.48 27.09
C SER A 7 31.91 63.30 26.41
N ALA A 8 31.59 62.09 25.97
CA ALA A 8 30.25 61.72 25.54
C ALA A 8 29.67 60.72 26.55
N ALA A 9 28.64 61.15 27.28
CA ALA A 9 27.85 60.30 28.16
C ALA A 9 27.00 59.35 27.32
N ILE A 10 27.23 58.05 27.44
CA ILE A 10 26.43 57.01 26.79
C ILE A 10 25.23 56.71 27.70
N LEU A 11 24.05 57.14 27.27
CA LEU A 11 22.76 56.82 27.91
C LEU A 11 22.48 55.32 27.74
N LEU A 12 22.56 54.55 28.83
CA LEU A 12 22.04 53.18 28.86
C LEU A 12 20.51 53.22 28.73
N SER A 13 20.01 52.86 27.56
CA SER A 13 18.59 52.57 27.33
C SER A 13 18.32 51.12 27.71
N LEU A 14 17.70 50.91 28.89
CA LEU A 14 17.12 49.61 29.25
C LEU A 14 15.88 49.36 28.37
N PHE A 15 16.06 48.60 27.29
CA PHE A 15 14.94 47.93 26.63
C PHE A 15 14.63 46.65 27.41
N LEU A 16 13.62 46.70 28.30
CA LEU A 16 12.98 45.49 28.81
C LEU A 16 12.24 44.84 27.64
N SER A 17 12.91 43.92 26.96
CA SER A 17 12.27 42.98 26.05
C SER A 17 11.46 41.99 26.90
N LEU A 18 10.15 42.23 27.02
CA LEU A 18 9.21 41.21 27.45
C LEU A 18 9.19 40.13 26.35
N CYS A 19 10.03 39.12 26.50
CA CYS A 19 9.83 37.86 25.82
C CYS A 19 8.59 37.22 26.45
N SER A 20 7.42 37.47 25.85
CA SER A 20 6.25 36.62 26.03
C SER A 20 6.58 35.25 25.45
N GLY A 21 7.23 34.42 26.28
CA GLY A 21 7.36 33.01 26.01
C GLY A 21 5.97 32.41 26.01
N SER A 22 5.43 32.13 24.82
CA SER A 22 4.29 31.25 24.65
C SER A 22 4.72 29.86 25.11
N ALA A 23 4.61 29.60 26.41
CA ALA A 23 4.62 28.25 26.93
C ALA A 23 3.36 27.59 26.37
N SER A 24 3.51 26.85 25.27
CA SER A 24 2.49 25.91 24.83
C SER A 24 2.38 24.87 25.94
N ALA A 25 1.43 25.06 26.85
CA ALA A 25 1.06 24.07 27.84
C ALA A 25 0.50 22.87 27.06
N GLN A 26 1.35 21.91 26.73
CA GLN A 26 0.92 20.61 26.28
C GLN A 26 0.24 19.97 27.49
N GLU A 27 -1.09 19.92 27.50
CA GLU A 27 -1.86 19.30 28.58
C GLU A 27 -1.30 17.91 28.86
N ALA A 28 -0.82 17.70 30.09
CA ALA A 28 -0.28 16.41 30.50
C ALA A 28 -1.44 15.40 30.54
N PHE A 29 -1.35 14.35 29.72
CA PHE A 29 -2.34 13.28 29.72
C PHE A 29 -2.41 12.59 31.09
N LYS A 30 -3.63 12.42 31.61
CA LYS A 30 -3.89 11.73 32.87
C LYS A 30 -4.45 10.35 32.59
N CYS A 31 -3.80 9.32 33.12
CA CYS A 31 -4.25 7.94 33.02
C CYS A 31 -5.68 7.76 33.58
N PRO A 32 -6.62 7.22 32.79
CA PRO A 32 -7.95 6.84 33.27
C PRO A 32 -7.90 5.72 34.32
N HIS A 33 -6.95 4.80 34.19
CA HIS A 33 -6.71 3.69 35.12
C HIS A 33 -5.20 3.47 35.33
N ASP A 34 -4.85 2.71 36.39
CA ASP A 34 -3.48 2.40 36.76
C ASP A 34 -2.67 1.76 35.61
N TYR A 35 -3.34 0.98 34.75
CA TYR A 35 -2.78 0.29 33.59
C TYR A 35 -3.68 0.46 32.37
N GLY A 36 -3.08 0.50 31.17
CA GLY A 36 -3.81 0.43 29.91
C GLY A 36 -3.12 1.16 28.76
N PHE A 37 -3.73 1.09 27.58
CA PHE A 37 -3.26 1.71 26.34
C PHE A 37 -4.36 2.57 25.75
N TYR A 38 -4.14 3.89 25.71
CA TYR A 38 -5.18 4.86 25.36
C TYR A 38 -4.80 5.63 24.09
N PRO A 39 -5.74 5.89 23.17
CA PRO A 39 -5.42 6.62 21.94
C PRO A 39 -4.98 8.05 22.24
N HIS A 40 -4.03 8.57 21.45
CA HIS A 40 -3.74 9.99 21.46
C HIS A 40 -4.91 10.79 20.85
N HIS A 41 -5.26 11.92 21.44
CA HIS A 41 -6.44 12.71 21.02
C HIS A 41 -6.37 13.28 19.59
N VAL A 42 -5.18 13.45 19.02
CA VAL A 42 -4.99 13.98 17.65
C VAL A 42 -4.14 13.12 16.72
N SER A 43 -3.34 12.17 17.24
CA SER A 43 -2.41 11.38 16.40
C SER A 43 -2.96 9.97 16.24
N CYS A 44 -3.10 9.48 15.02
CA CYS A 44 -3.60 8.12 14.83
C CYS A 44 -2.57 7.07 15.22
N ASP A 45 -1.29 7.41 15.09
CA ASP A 45 -0.13 6.54 15.31
C ASP A 45 0.53 6.75 16.67
N LYS A 46 -0.08 7.51 17.58
CA LYS A 46 0.38 7.63 18.97
C LYS A 46 -0.67 7.18 19.95
N TYR A 47 -0.18 6.70 21.09
CA TYR A 47 -1.00 6.24 22.19
C TYR A 47 -0.26 6.44 23.51
N TRP A 48 -1.00 6.41 24.61
CA TRP A 48 -0.47 6.50 25.96
C TRP A 48 -0.46 5.12 26.57
N LYS A 49 0.72 4.67 27.01
CA LYS A 49 0.85 3.52 27.91
C LYS A 49 0.77 4.02 29.34
N CYS A 50 -0.19 3.52 30.10
CA CYS A 50 -0.32 3.78 31.52
C CYS A 50 0.24 2.60 32.33
N GLU A 51 1.10 2.91 33.30
CA GLU A 51 1.63 1.95 34.25
C GLU A 51 1.83 2.64 35.60
N ASN A 52 1.20 2.13 36.67
CA ASN A 52 1.20 2.76 38.00
C ASN A 52 0.80 4.25 37.97
N ASN A 53 -0.23 4.59 37.19
CA ASN A 53 -0.70 5.97 36.95
C ASN A 53 0.29 6.91 36.25
N GLN A 54 1.41 6.38 35.73
CA GLN A 54 2.36 7.16 34.92
C GLN A 54 2.06 6.92 33.44
N ALA A 55 1.84 8.02 32.71
CA ALA A 55 1.60 7.99 31.28
C ALA A 55 2.91 8.13 30.50
N GLU A 56 3.19 7.19 29.61
CA GLU A 56 4.27 7.25 28.64
C GLU A 56 3.67 7.43 27.24
N LEU A 57 4.12 8.44 26.50
CA LEU A 57 3.72 8.61 25.09
C LEU A 57 4.48 7.60 24.24
N LYS A 58 3.75 6.74 23.54
CA LYS A 58 4.26 5.76 22.59
C LYS A 58 3.85 6.14 21.17
N THR A 59 4.62 5.66 20.21
CA THR A 59 4.36 5.83 18.78
C THR A 59 4.42 4.46 18.14
N CYS A 60 3.43 4.13 17.32
CA CYS A 60 3.41 2.93 16.50
C CYS A 60 4.54 2.96 15.45
N GLY A 61 4.88 1.80 14.89
CA GLY A 61 5.85 1.73 13.80
C GLY A 61 5.45 2.63 12.62
N ASN A 62 6.42 3.19 11.88
CA ASN A 62 6.14 4.12 10.78
C ASN A 62 5.29 3.47 9.69
N GLY A 63 4.02 3.89 9.56
CA GLY A 63 3.04 3.27 8.65
C GLY A 63 1.96 2.43 9.34
N LEU A 64 2.02 2.31 10.66
CA LEU A 64 1.01 1.70 11.51
C LEU A 64 0.25 2.78 12.30
N ALA A 65 -0.95 2.44 12.74
CA ALA A 65 -1.80 3.27 13.58
C ALA A 65 -2.22 2.49 14.82
N PHE A 66 -2.48 3.20 15.92
CA PHE A 66 -2.94 2.59 17.15
C PHE A 66 -4.44 2.26 17.03
N ASP A 67 -4.74 0.98 17.17
CA ASP A 67 -6.09 0.44 17.18
C ASP A 67 -6.66 0.47 18.60
N ALA A 68 -7.62 1.36 18.82
CA ALA A 68 -8.30 1.54 20.10
C ALA A 68 -9.68 0.83 20.14
N SER A 69 -9.91 -0.17 19.30
CA SER A 69 -11.17 -0.94 19.25
C SER A 69 -11.41 -1.79 20.51
N ASP A 70 -10.36 -2.12 21.26
CA ASP A 70 -10.48 -2.76 22.57
C ASP A 70 -11.09 -1.79 23.60
N SER A 71 -12.39 -1.94 23.84
CA SER A 71 -13.14 -1.19 24.86
C SER A 71 -12.56 -1.26 26.29
N LYS A 72 -11.69 -2.25 26.59
CA LYS A 72 -11.03 -2.38 27.90
C LYS A 72 -9.68 -1.67 27.94
N PHE A 73 -9.13 -1.24 26.80
CA PHE A 73 -7.83 -0.59 26.70
C PHE A 73 -6.68 -1.42 27.29
N LEU A 74 -6.76 -2.75 27.19
CA LEU A 74 -5.74 -3.66 27.75
C LEU A 74 -4.80 -4.22 26.67
N THR A 75 -5.14 -4.01 25.40
CA THR A 75 -4.37 -4.50 24.26
C THR A 75 -3.51 -3.39 23.67
N GLU A 76 -2.20 -3.57 23.64
CA GLU A 76 -1.28 -2.71 22.89
C GLU A 76 -1.26 -3.16 21.42
N ASN A 77 -2.15 -2.59 20.61
CA ASN A 77 -2.29 -2.99 19.21
C ASN A 77 -1.95 -1.83 18.25
N CYS A 78 -0.94 -2.05 17.40
CA CYS A 78 -0.67 -1.20 16.25
C CYS A 78 -0.92 -2.02 14.98
N ASP A 79 -1.83 -1.56 14.13
CA ASP A 79 -2.22 -2.22 12.88
C ASP A 79 -1.95 -1.29 11.70
N TYR A 80 -2.05 -1.79 10.48
CA TYR A 80 -1.92 -0.98 9.27
C TYR A 80 -2.95 0.15 9.25
N LEU A 81 -2.54 1.32 8.76
CA LEU A 81 -3.38 2.52 8.70
C LEU A 81 -4.77 2.31 8.10
N HIS A 82 -4.92 1.40 7.12
CA HIS A 82 -6.19 1.12 6.46
C HIS A 82 -7.12 0.19 7.27
N ASN A 83 -6.62 -0.49 8.29
CA ASN A 83 -7.40 -1.35 9.18
C ASN A 83 -7.93 -0.59 10.41
N VAL A 84 -7.39 0.59 10.69
CA VAL A 84 -7.69 1.35 11.90
C VAL A 84 -8.62 2.52 11.58
N ASP A 85 -9.72 2.62 12.31
CA ASP A 85 -10.54 3.83 12.31
C ASP A 85 -9.85 4.92 13.16
N CYS A 86 -9.29 5.92 12.49
CA CYS A 86 -8.65 7.05 13.12
C CYS A 86 -9.64 8.06 13.70
N GLY A 87 -10.89 8.11 13.20
CA GLY A 87 -11.83 9.20 13.50
C GLY A 87 -11.17 10.58 13.31
N GLU A 88 -11.23 11.41 14.35
CA GLU A 88 -10.65 12.76 14.34
C GLU A 88 -9.12 12.80 14.53
N ARG A 89 -8.47 11.66 14.79
CA ARG A 89 -7.02 11.57 14.99
C ARG A 89 -6.30 11.59 13.64
N THR A 90 -6.16 12.77 13.05
CA THR A 90 -5.64 12.91 11.68
C THR A 90 -4.12 13.06 11.59
N GLN A 91 -3.43 13.29 12.71
CA GLN A 91 -1.98 13.48 12.71
C GLN A 91 -1.25 12.12 12.61
N LEU A 92 -0.15 12.14 11.87
CA LEU A 92 0.77 11.02 11.73
C LEU A 92 2.20 11.56 11.76
N GLU A 93 3.12 10.75 12.25
CA GLU A 93 4.53 10.99 12.09
C GLU A 93 4.92 11.04 10.60
N PRO A 94 5.93 11.86 10.25
CA PRO A 94 6.46 11.94 8.91
C PRO A 94 6.82 10.55 8.36
N ALA A 95 6.54 10.32 7.08
CA ALA A 95 6.87 9.07 6.42
C ALA A 95 8.40 8.88 6.37
N ILE A 96 8.85 7.66 6.68
CA ILE A 96 10.23 7.24 6.46
C ILE A 96 10.21 6.28 5.30
N SER A 97 10.69 6.72 4.14
CA SER A 97 10.65 5.94 2.91
C SER A 97 11.97 5.21 2.66
N THR A 98 11.86 4.00 2.11
CA THR A 98 12.97 3.19 1.58
C THR A 98 12.59 2.76 0.15
N PRO A 99 13.49 2.13 -0.63
CA PRO A 99 13.12 1.61 -1.95
C PRO A 99 11.86 0.74 -1.88
N HIS A 100 10.85 1.05 -2.69
CA HIS A 100 9.54 0.40 -2.76
C HIS A 100 8.61 0.56 -1.54
N CYS A 101 9.06 1.21 -0.47
CA CYS A 101 8.28 1.41 0.74
C CYS A 101 8.07 2.90 0.98
N ALA A 102 6.84 3.40 0.82
CA ALA A 102 6.54 4.79 1.16
C ALA A 102 6.65 5.04 2.67
N ARG A 103 6.41 4.00 3.49
CA ARG A 103 6.62 3.95 4.95
C ARG A 103 7.24 2.61 5.32
N LEU A 104 7.87 2.52 6.50
CA LEU A 104 8.56 1.29 6.94
C LEU A 104 7.64 0.07 7.02
N TYR A 105 6.37 0.26 7.34
CA TYR A 105 5.35 -0.78 7.34
C TYR A 105 4.22 -0.44 6.37
N GLY A 106 3.83 -1.39 5.53
CA GLY A 106 2.70 -1.23 4.63
C GLY A 106 2.74 -2.13 3.42
N ILE A 107 1.69 -2.02 2.60
CA ILE A 107 1.61 -2.68 1.29
C ILE A 107 1.50 -1.59 0.24
N PHE A 108 2.41 -1.58 -0.74
CA PHE A 108 2.53 -0.52 -1.73
C PHE A 108 2.52 -1.10 -3.13
N ALA A 109 1.81 -0.46 -4.06
CA ALA A 109 1.84 -0.84 -5.47
C ALA A 109 3.24 -0.56 -6.06
N ASP A 110 3.64 -1.32 -7.07
CA ASP A 110 4.78 -0.96 -7.91
C ASP A 110 4.40 0.17 -8.87
N ASP A 111 5.33 1.10 -9.13
CA ASP A 111 5.06 2.25 -9.99
C ASP A 111 5.19 1.91 -11.49
N LYS A 112 5.72 0.73 -11.84
CA LYS A 112 6.03 0.34 -13.22
C LYS A 112 5.30 -0.90 -13.69
N HIS A 113 4.88 -1.77 -12.78
CA HIS A 113 4.24 -3.03 -13.08
C HIS A 113 2.93 -3.15 -12.30
N CYS A 114 1.81 -3.05 -13.01
CA CYS A 114 0.46 -3.10 -12.47
C CYS A 114 0.12 -4.39 -11.71
N ASP A 115 0.76 -5.49 -12.05
CA ASP A 115 0.59 -6.78 -11.39
C ASP A 115 1.49 -6.95 -10.16
N THR A 116 2.32 -5.95 -9.83
CA THR A 116 3.35 -6.07 -8.80
C THR A 116 3.03 -5.16 -7.61
N PHE A 117 3.26 -5.69 -6.42
CA PHE A 117 3.17 -4.92 -5.18
C PHE A 117 4.23 -5.37 -4.19
N TRP A 118 4.43 -4.56 -3.17
CA TRP A 118 5.51 -4.69 -2.19
C TRP A 118 4.90 -4.77 -0.79
N ASN A 119 5.25 -5.81 -0.04
CA ASN A 119 4.99 -5.87 1.39
C ASN A 119 6.24 -5.40 2.13
N CYS A 120 6.10 -4.36 2.95
CA CYS A 120 7.21 -3.74 3.65
C CYS A 120 7.14 -4.07 5.14
N TRP A 121 8.24 -4.62 5.65
CA TRP A 121 8.45 -4.89 7.06
C TRP A 121 9.71 -4.18 7.53
N ASN A 122 9.54 -3.16 8.39
CA ASN A 122 10.64 -2.31 8.86
C ASN A 122 11.51 -1.73 7.71
N GLY A 123 10.87 -1.37 6.60
CA GLY A 123 11.52 -0.81 5.41
C GLY A 123 12.17 -1.84 4.47
N GLU A 124 12.12 -3.12 4.81
CA GLU A 124 12.53 -4.21 3.92
C GLU A 124 11.35 -4.64 3.03
N ALA A 125 11.50 -4.46 1.72
CA ALA A 125 10.46 -4.73 0.75
C ALA A 125 10.55 -6.17 0.22
N SER A 126 9.46 -6.91 0.35
CA SER A 126 9.26 -8.20 -0.32
C SER A 126 8.37 -8.00 -1.56
N ARG A 127 8.85 -8.43 -2.72
CA ARG A 127 8.12 -8.34 -3.99
C ARG A 127 7.06 -9.44 -4.08
N TYR A 128 5.84 -9.05 -4.43
CA TYR A 128 4.75 -9.96 -4.77
C TYR A 128 4.22 -9.63 -6.15
N GLN A 129 3.69 -10.65 -6.81
CA GLN A 129 3.05 -10.52 -8.10
C GLN A 129 1.68 -11.15 -8.02
N CYS A 130 0.68 -10.45 -8.55
CA CYS A 130 -0.66 -10.95 -8.69
C CYS A 130 -0.67 -12.16 -9.62
N SER A 131 -1.73 -12.97 -9.52
CA SER A 131 -1.97 -14.03 -10.49
C SER A 131 -2.07 -13.45 -11.91
N PRO A 132 -1.74 -14.24 -12.95
CA PRO A 132 -1.97 -13.91 -14.35
C PRO A 132 -3.26 -13.13 -14.62
N GLY A 133 -3.17 -12.03 -15.38
CA GLY A 133 -4.31 -11.19 -15.77
C GLY A 133 -4.91 -10.27 -14.69
N LEU A 134 -4.34 -10.28 -13.47
CA LEU A 134 -4.76 -9.39 -12.39
C LEU A 134 -3.79 -8.22 -12.19
N ALA A 135 -4.31 -7.08 -11.77
CA ALA A 135 -3.56 -5.92 -11.32
C ALA A 135 -3.81 -5.65 -9.83
N TYR A 136 -2.82 -5.13 -9.13
CA TYR A 136 -2.95 -4.75 -7.73
C TYR A 136 -3.70 -3.42 -7.59
N ASP A 137 -4.89 -3.46 -6.98
CA ASP A 137 -5.61 -2.26 -6.63
C ASP A 137 -5.09 -1.69 -5.31
N ARG A 138 -4.59 -0.45 -5.33
CA ARG A 138 -4.00 0.17 -4.15
C ARG A 138 -5.03 0.61 -3.11
N ASP A 139 -6.27 0.84 -3.48
CA ASP A 139 -7.28 1.35 -2.55
C ASP A 139 -8.00 0.19 -1.86
N ALA A 140 -8.40 -0.82 -2.63
CA ALA A 140 -8.95 -2.07 -2.14
C ALA A 140 -7.88 -2.98 -1.50
N ARG A 141 -6.59 -2.77 -1.83
CA ARG A 141 -5.44 -3.57 -1.37
C ARG A 141 -5.49 -5.04 -1.80
N VAL A 142 -6.12 -5.34 -2.93
CA VAL A 142 -6.26 -6.71 -3.46
C VAL A 142 -5.88 -6.76 -4.94
N CYS A 143 -5.49 -7.95 -5.41
CA CYS A 143 -5.37 -8.20 -6.85
C CYS A 143 -6.76 -8.34 -7.47
N MET A 144 -7.10 -7.44 -8.40
CA MET A 144 -8.37 -7.40 -9.13
C MET A 144 -8.13 -7.56 -10.63
N TRP A 145 -9.17 -7.77 -11.43
CA TRP A 145 -9.02 -7.75 -12.87
C TRP A 145 -8.50 -6.39 -13.33
N ALA A 146 -7.54 -6.37 -14.25
CA ALA A 146 -6.88 -5.11 -14.62
C ALA A 146 -7.83 -4.07 -15.24
N ASP A 147 -8.92 -4.50 -15.86
CA ASP A 147 -9.99 -3.61 -16.36
C ASP A 147 -10.82 -2.93 -15.25
N GLN A 148 -10.66 -3.37 -14.00
CA GLN A 148 -11.28 -2.77 -12.81
C GLN A 148 -10.32 -1.84 -12.05
N VAL A 149 -9.03 -1.83 -12.40
CA VAL A 149 -8.01 -0.99 -11.75
C VAL A 149 -7.74 0.21 -12.65
N GLN A 150 -8.26 1.38 -12.26
CA GLN A 150 -8.33 2.58 -13.09
C GLN A 150 -6.97 3.06 -13.65
N GLU A 151 -5.90 2.82 -12.89
CA GLU A 151 -4.53 3.25 -13.19
C GLU A 151 -3.79 2.28 -14.13
N CYS A 152 -4.39 1.11 -14.44
CA CYS A 152 -3.74 -0.01 -15.10
C CYS A 152 -4.30 -0.30 -16.49
N LYS A 153 -3.42 -0.79 -17.37
CA LYS A 153 -3.74 -1.15 -18.75
C LYS A 153 -3.79 -2.66 -18.88
N ILE A 154 -4.81 -3.17 -19.58
CA ILE A 154 -4.98 -4.61 -19.84
C ILE A 154 -3.77 -5.16 -20.59
N GLU A 155 -3.23 -4.40 -21.55
CA GLU A 155 -2.10 -4.84 -22.39
C GLU A 155 -0.83 -5.09 -21.58
N GLU A 156 -0.66 -4.36 -20.47
CA GLU A 156 0.49 -4.53 -19.56
C GLU A 156 0.41 -5.86 -18.82
N VAL A 157 -0.75 -6.18 -18.24
CA VAL A 157 -0.95 -7.46 -17.52
C VAL A 157 -1.13 -8.66 -18.46
N ALA A 158 -1.50 -8.41 -19.72
CA ALA A 158 -1.66 -9.44 -20.74
C ALA A 158 -0.35 -9.74 -21.50
N ASN A 159 0.80 -9.18 -21.07
CA ASN A 159 2.10 -9.34 -21.75
C ASN A 159 2.03 -8.99 -23.25
N GLY A 160 1.22 -7.98 -23.62
CA GLY A 160 1.03 -7.56 -25.00
C GLY A 160 0.17 -8.48 -25.87
N PHE A 161 -0.44 -9.53 -25.31
CA PHE A 161 -1.39 -10.36 -26.05
C PHE A 161 -2.65 -9.56 -26.41
N VAL A 162 -3.02 -9.59 -27.69
CA VAL A 162 -4.22 -8.92 -28.21
C VAL A 162 -5.20 -9.99 -28.69
N CYS A 163 -6.46 -9.85 -28.27
CA CYS A 163 -7.52 -10.75 -28.72
C CYS A 163 -7.74 -10.67 -30.23
N PRO A 164 -8.02 -11.80 -30.91
CA PRO A 164 -8.42 -11.80 -32.31
C PRO A 164 -9.66 -10.94 -32.55
N ALA A 165 -9.81 -10.43 -33.78
CA ALA A 165 -10.95 -9.58 -34.11
C ALA A 165 -12.26 -10.39 -34.11
N ALA A 166 -13.37 -9.72 -33.81
CA ALA A 166 -14.68 -10.35 -33.79
C ALA A 166 -15.00 -10.99 -35.16
N GLY A 167 -15.28 -12.29 -35.16
CA GLY A 167 -15.58 -13.07 -36.38
C GLY A 167 -14.40 -13.81 -37.00
N GLU A 168 -13.17 -13.61 -36.52
CA GLU A 168 -11.99 -14.40 -36.98
C GLU A 168 -11.95 -15.81 -36.38
N VAL A 169 -12.62 -16.02 -35.25
CA VAL A 169 -12.69 -17.31 -34.54
C VAL A 169 -14.01 -18.00 -34.87
N SER A 170 -13.96 -18.94 -35.81
CA SER A 170 -15.14 -19.67 -36.32
C SER A 170 -15.55 -20.78 -35.36
N GLY A 171 -16.30 -20.44 -34.32
CA GLY A 171 -16.90 -21.43 -33.42
C GLY A 171 -16.77 -21.15 -31.93
N SER A 172 -16.49 -19.90 -31.53
CA SER A 172 -16.70 -19.48 -30.16
C SER A 172 -18.18 -19.72 -29.81
N ALA A 173 -18.48 -20.81 -29.12
CA ALA A 173 -19.82 -21.21 -28.75
C ALA A 173 -20.46 -20.28 -27.67
N GLY A 174 -19.96 -19.04 -27.54
CA GLY A 174 -20.37 -18.01 -26.59
C GLY A 174 -19.57 -16.70 -26.73
N SER A 175 -19.75 -15.79 -25.76
CA SER A 175 -19.10 -14.45 -25.69
C SER A 175 -17.57 -14.46 -25.46
N PHE A 176 -16.93 -15.63 -25.48
CA PHE A 176 -15.50 -15.77 -25.21
C PHE A 176 -14.79 -16.84 -26.05
N SER A 177 -13.48 -16.69 -26.21
CA SER A 177 -12.57 -17.65 -26.88
C SER A 177 -11.32 -17.89 -26.03
N ARG A 178 -10.61 -19.01 -26.27
CA ARG A 178 -9.38 -19.39 -25.57
C ARG A 178 -8.21 -19.50 -26.54
N HIS A 179 -7.04 -19.02 -26.13
CA HIS A 179 -5.84 -18.93 -26.95
C HIS A 179 -4.61 -19.35 -26.15
N ALA A 180 -3.65 -20.04 -26.78
CA ALA A 180 -2.41 -20.43 -26.09
C ALA A 180 -1.55 -19.21 -25.74
N HIS A 181 -0.83 -19.29 -24.63
CA HIS A 181 0.19 -18.31 -24.30
C HIS A 181 1.46 -18.58 -25.14
N PRO A 182 2.11 -17.55 -25.71
CA PRO A 182 3.24 -17.73 -26.63
C PRO A 182 4.50 -18.31 -25.97
N ASP A 183 4.74 -17.96 -24.69
CA ASP A 183 5.99 -18.31 -24.00
C ASP A 183 5.85 -19.34 -22.87
N ASP A 184 4.63 -19.78 -22.53
CA ASP A 184 4.38 -20.69 -21.40
C ASP A 184 3.20 -21.61 -21.70
N CYS A 185 3.50 -22.87 -21.98
CA CYS A 185 2.52 -23.90 -22.30
C CYS A 185 1.56 -24.24 -21.15
N ARG A 186 1.83 -23.83 -19.91
CA ARG A 186 0.87 -23.96 -18.79
C ARG A 186 -0.08 -22.77 -18.70
N LYS A 187 0.11 -21.74 -19.54
CA LYS A 187 -0.73 -20.55 -19.55
C LYS A 187 -1.53 -20.44 -20.83
N TYR A 188 -2.61 -19.70 -20.75
CA TYR A 188 -3.50 -19.40 -21.86
C TYR A 188 -4.25 -18.09 -21.62
N TYR A 189 -4.79 -17.51 -22.69
CA TYR A 189 -5.64 -16.33 -22.61
C TYR A 189 -7.10 -16.71 -22.83
N ILE A 190 -7.99 -16.11 -22.05
CA ILE A 190 -9.41 -16.02 -22.36
C ILE A 190 -9.68 -14.63 -22.89
N CYS A 191 -10.23 -14.56 -24.08
CA CYS A 191 -10.75 -13.33 -24.67
C CYS A 191 -12.24 -13.25 -24.39
N LEU A 192 -12.66 -12.33 -23.51
CA LEU A 192 -14.06 -12.03 -23.25
C LEU A 192 -14.34 -10.62 -23.78
N GLU A 193 -15.22 -10.49 -24.77
CA GLU A 193 -15.57 -9.19 -25.37
C GLU A 193 -14.34 -8.38 -25.86
N GLY A 194 -13.30 -9.08 -26.34
CA GLY A 194 -12.06 -8.47 -26.82
C GLY A 194 -11.02 -8.15 -25.74
N ILE A 195 -11.35 -8.36 -24.46
CA ILE A 195 -10.42 -8.20 -23.34
C ILE A 195 -9.68 -9.51 -23.10
N ALA A 196 -8.35 -9.46 -23.22
CA ALA A 196 -7.47 -10.59 -22.94
C ALA A 196 -7.25 -10.74 -21.44
N ARG A 197 -7.50 -11.93 -20.92
CA ARG A 197 -7.21 -12.29 -19.53
C ARG A 197 -6.33 -13.54 -19.51
N GLU A 198 -5.16 -13.44 -18.91
CA GLU A 198 -4.22 -14.55 -18.77
C GLU A 198 -4.69 -15.50 -17.65
N TYR A 199 -4.57 -16.80 -17.87
CA TYR A 199 -4.91 -17.85 -16.91
C TYR A 199 -3.80 -18.91 -16.90
N GLY A 200 -3.71 -19.63 -15.77
CA GLY A 200 -2.85 -20.79 -15.62
C GLY A 200 -3.67 -22.07 -15.56
N CYS A 201 -3.15 -23.13 -16.16
CA CYS A 201 -3.65 -24.48 -15.96
C CYS A 201 -3.31 -25.01 -14.56
N PRO A 202 -4.15 -25.90 -13.99
CA PRO A 202 -3.82 -26.59 -12.75
C PRO A 202 -2.44 -27.24 -12.80
N ILE A 203 -1.77 -27.32 -11.65
CA ILE A 203 -0.44 -27.91 -11.53
C ILE A 203 -0.44 -29.32 -12.14
N GLY A 204 0.53 -29.58 -13.02
CA GLY A 204 0.69 -30.85 -13.74
C GLY A 204 0.02 -30.90 -15.12
N THR A 205 -0.81 -29.92 -15.46
CA THR A 205 -1.51 -29.85 -16.75
C THR A 205 -1.04 -28.66 -17.60
N VAL A 206 -1.28 -28.73 -18.90
CA VAL A 206 -0.81 -27.76 -19.90
C VAL A 206 -1.96 -27.43 -20.86
N PHE A 207 -1.91 -26.26 -21.49
CA PHE A 207 -3.00 -25.83 -22.35
C PHE A 207 -2.96 -26.52 -23.72
N LYS A 208 -3.99 -27.30 -24.00
CA LYS A 208 -4.25 -27.91 -25.32
C LYS A 208 -5.13 -26.97 -26.13
N ILE A 209 -4.59 -26.49 -27.24
CA ILE A 209 -5.34 -25.70 -28.22
C ILE A 209 -6.41 -26.61 -28.83
N GLY A 210 -7.65 -26.12 -28.88
CA GLY A 210 -8.72 -26.81 -29.59
C GLY A 210 -8.57 -26.69 -31.11
N ASP A 211 -9.59 -27.08 -31.86
CA ASP A 211 -9.59 -26.76 -33.29
C ASP A 211 -9.67 -25.23 -33.49
N ALA A 212 -9.58 -24.72 -34.72
CA ALA A 212 -9.54 -23.28 -35.02
C ALA A 212 -10.83 -22.48 -34.63
N ASP A 213 -11.66 -23.05 -33.77
CA ASP A 213 -12.90 -22.51 -33.21
C ASP A 213 -12.69 -21.70 -31.92
N GLY A 214 -11.45 -21.54 -31.45
CA GLY A 214 -11.14 -20.85 -30.19
C GLY A 214 -11.58 -21.62 -28.96
N SER A 215 -11.77 -22.95 -29.10
CA SER A 215 -11.84 -23.88 -27.99
C SER A 215 -10.43 -24.23 -27.49
N GLY A 216 -10.38 -24.95 -26.37
CA GLY A 216 -9.13 -25.35 -25.73
C GLY A 216 -9.33 -25.60 -24.25
N ALA A 217 -8.50 -26.45 -23.68
CA ALA A 217 -8.60 -26.86 -22.29
C ALA A 217 -7.25 -27.27 -21.74
N CYS A 218 -7.11 -27.21 -20.42
CA CYS A 218 -5.98 -27.83 -19.74
C CYS A 218 -6.08 -29.36 -19.88
N SER A 219 -5.00 -29.99 -20.28
CA SER A 219 -4.89 -31.43 -20.50
C SER A 219 -3.55 -31.94 -19.98
N ASP A 220 -3.41 -33.26 -19.87
CA ASP A 220 -2.14 -33.86 -19.51
C ASP A 220 -1.09 -33.57 -20.60
N PRO A 221 0.19 -33.33 -20.23
CA PRO A 221 1.24 -32.99 -21.19
C PRO A 221 1.41 -34.00 -22.33
N GLU A 222 1.16 -35.28 -22.06
CA GLU A 222 1.26 -36.37 -23.05
C GLU A 222 0.20 -36.27 -24.17
N ASP A 223 -0.91 -35.59 -23.91
CA ASP A 223 -2.03 -35.46 -24.85
C ASP A 223 -1.93 -34.24 -25.76
N VAL A 224 -0.92 -33.39 -25.57
CA VAL A 224 -0.69 -32.19 -26.36
C VAL A 224 0.36 -32.51 -27.43
N PRO A 225 0.07 -32.34 -28.73
CA PRO A 225 1.05 -32.64 -29.78
C PRO A 225 2.25 -31.68 -29.74
N GLY A 226 3.48 -32.22 -29.85
CA GLY A 226 4.70 -31.41 -29.98
C GLY A 226 5.55 -31.26 -28.71
N TRP A 227 5.46 -32.24 -27.80
CA TRP A 227 6.30 -32.37 -26.60
C TRP A 227 7.38 -33.43 -26.84
#